data_AF-A0A176RZB4-F1
#
_entry.id   AF-A0A176RZB4-F1
#
_cell.length_a   1.000
_cell.length_b   1.000
_cell.length_c   1.000
_cell.angle_alpha   90.00
_cell.angle_beta   90.00
_cell.angle_gamma   90.00
#
_symmetry.space_group_name_H-M   'P 1'
#
loop_
_entity.id
_entity.type
_entity.pdbx_description
1 polymer ?
#
loop_
_entity_poly.entity_id
_entity_poly.type
_entity_poly.pdbx_seq_one_letter_code
_entity_poly.pdbx_strand_id
1 'polypeptide(L)'
;TTTSVLSLQHLQVKSPLFNAKLAGDVGLIAPHTMQVDLDWSANLPDFSVAGQGQLSGDTQKLVLTHTVSKPLEIELNTTIRDVLGTLKMEADLSWQEIYWPLNPPDEEFLVRSQQGHANLSGSLDNYHLNFSTNLTGKQVPAGHWTITAQGNQEGLTITKLHSETLEGMLNATGKVTWQPKLVGQLNFNADQISLKDFWKDWPENLKLNSQLIANIDGDD
;
A
#
# COMPACT_ATOMS: atom_id res chain seq x y z
N THR A 1 -32.35 -11.71 -28.95
CA THR A 1 -31.90 -11.45 -27.56
C THR A 1 -31.22 -10.10 -27.56
N THR A 2 -31.82 -9.12 -26.88
CA THR A 2 -31.35 -7.73 -26.88
C THR A 2 -30.22 -7.59 -25.86
N THR A 3 -28.99 -7.45 -26.33
CA THR A 3 -27.83 -7.18 -25.46
C THR A 3 -27.97 -5.75 -24.93
N SER A 4 -28.27 -5.58 -23.64
CA SER A 4 -28.33 -4.26 -23.02
C SER A 4 -26.95 -3.92 -22.45
N VAL A 5 -26.28 -2.97 -23.07
CA VAL A 5 -24.93 -2.51 -22.72
C VAL A 5 -24.97 -1.00 -22.50
N LEU A 6 -24.33 -0.53 -21.44
CA LEU A 6 -23.98 0.87 -21.27
C LEU A 6 -22.58 1.09 -21.82
N SER A 7 -22.49 1.81 -22.94
CA SER A 7 -21.22 2.22 -23.53
C SER A 7 -20.83 3.62 -23.05
N LEU A 8 -19.74 3.69 -22.29
CA LEU A 8 -19.06 4.91 -21.89
C LEU A 8 -18.05 5.28 -22.98
N GLN A 9 -18.47 6.11 -23.94
CA GLN A 9 -17.57 6.51 -25.03
C GLN A 9 -16.57 7.59 -24.61
N HIS A 10 -16.99 8.52 -23.75
CA HIS A 10 -16.15 9.64 -23.32
C HIS A 10 -16.66 10.24 -22.00
N LEU A 11 -16.39 9.59 -20.87
CA LEU A 11 -16.55 10.25 -19.59
C LEU A 11 -15.23 10.95 -19.26
N GLN A 12 -15.25 12.28 -19.21
CA GLN A 12 -14.06 13.06 -18.90
C GLN A 12 -14.31 14.02 -17.75
N VAL A 13 -13.43 13.96 -16.75
CA VAL A 13 -13.34 14.95 -15.68
C VAL A 13 -12.14 15.83 -15.96
N LYS A 14 -12.34 17.15 -16.03
CA LYS A 14 -11.27 18.14 -16.16
C LYS A 14 -11.35 19.14 -15.02
N SER A 15 -10.23 19.34 -14.34
CA SER A 15 -10.04 20.37 -13.33
C SER A 15 -8.61 20.90 -13.43
N PRO A 16 -8.29 22.05 -12.79
CA PRO A 16 -6.93 22.59 -12.80
C PRO A 16 -5.87 21.61 -12.27
N LEU A 17 -6.22 20.80 -11.28
CA LEU A 17 -5.30 19.88 -10.59
C LEU A 17 -5.41 18.43 -11.05
N PHE A 18 -6.46 18.07 -11.77
CA PHE A 18 -6.77 16.67 -12.08
C PHE A 18 -7.53 16.52 -13.39
N ASN A 19 -7.12 15.55 -14.19
CA ASN A 19 -7.79 15.13 -15.41
C ASN A 19 -7.96 13.62 -15.38
N ALA A 20 -9.14 13.14 -15.73
CA ALA A 20 -9.39 11.72 -15.93
C ALA A 20 -10.27 11.49 -17.15
N LYS A 21 -9.98 10.42 -17.87
CA LYS A 21 -10.80 9.89 -18.97
C LYS A 21 -11.14 8.45 -18.63
N LEU A 22 -12.42 8.13 -18.71
CA LEU A 22 -12.94 6.79 -18.52
C LEU A 22 -13.70 6.42 -19.79
N ALA A 23 -13.38 5.24 -20.34
CA ALA A 23 -14.04 4.71 -21.52
C ALA A 23 -14.24 3.21 -21.39
N GLY A 24 -15.28 2.66 -22.00
CA GLY A 24 -15.53 1.22 -21.97
C GLY A 24 -17.00 0.84 -21.96
N ASP A 25 -17.27 -0.44 -21.72
CA ASP A 25 -18.60 -1.04 -21.80
C ASP A 25 -18.95 -1.78 -20.51
N VAL A 26 -20.20 -1.63 -20.07
CA VAL A 26 -20.78 -2.34 -18.93
C VAL A 26 -22.07 -3.02 -19.35
N GLY A 27 -22.09 -4.35 -19.28
CA GLY A 27 -23.27 -5.17 -19.50
C GLY A 27 -24.30 -4.94 -18.40
N LEU A 28 -25.53 -4.59 -18.77
CA LEU A 28 -26.63 -4.33 -17.83
C LEU A 28 -27.43 -5.59 -17.48
N ILE A 29 -27.11 -6.71 -18.11
CA ILE A 29 -27.74 -8.01 -17.88
C ILE A 29 -26.66 -8.95 -17.32
N ALA A 30 -27.05 -9.78 -16.35
CA ALA A 30 -26.19 -10.81 -15.78
C ALA A 30 -25.47 -11.61 -16.89
N PRO A 31 -24.15 -11.83 -16.79
CA PRO A 31 -23.31 -11.68 -15.59
C PRO A 31 -22.74 -10.26 -15.33
N HIS A 32 -23.18 -9.25 -16.10
CA HIS A 32 -22.65 -7.88 -16.07
C HIS A 32 -21.17 -7.81 -16.47
N THR A 33 -20.88 -8.16 -17.72
CA THR A 33 -19.53 -8.05 -18.28
C THR A 33 -19.04 -6.60 -18.30
N MET A 34 -17.81 -6.36 -17.89
CA MET A 34 -17.20 -5.03 -17.80
C MET A 34 -15.87 -5.02 -18.54
N GLN A 35 -15.64 -3.95 -19.29
CA GLN A 35 -14.34 -3.60 -19.86
C GLN A 35 -14.23 -2.09 -19.78
N VAL A 36 -13.46 -1.57 -18.83
CA VAL A 36 -13.36 -0.14 -18.55
C VAL A 36 -11.91 0.25 -18.44
N ASP A 37 -11.49 1.19 -19.29
CA ASP A 37 -10.18 1.79 -19.29
C ASP A 37 -10.23 3.18 -18.63
N LEU A 38 -9.19 3.48 -17.85
CA LEU A 38 -9.00 4.73 -17.13
C LEU A 38 -7.64 5.30 -17.49
N ASP A 39 -7.62 6.53 -17.99
CA ASP A 39 -6.42 7.37 -18.06
C ASP A 39 -6.58 8.54 -17.11
N TRP A 40 -5.57 8.83 -16.30
CA TRP A 40 -5.63 9.96 -15.38
C TRP A 40 -4.29 10.66 -15.20
N SER A 41 -4.37 11.94 -14.88
CA SER A 41 -3.23 12.75 -14.45
C SER A 41 -3.64 13.75 -13.39
N ALA A 42 -2.75 13.99 -12.44
CA ALA A 42 -2.88 15.04 -11.45
C ALA A 42 -1.65 15.95 -11.52
N ASN A 43 -1.90 17.26 -11.60
CA ASN A 43 -0.87 18.29 -11.54
C ASN A 43 -0.99 18.95 -10.17
N LEU A 44 -0.18 18.49 -9.21
CA LEU A 44 -0.09 19.05 -7.87
C LEU A 44 0.98 20.16 -7.85
N PRO A 45 0.98 21.05 -6.83
CA PRO A 45 1.94 22.16 -6.77
C PRO A 45 3.40 21.73 -6.94
N ASP A 46 3.78 20.60 -6.34
CA ASP A 46 5.17 20.16 -6.28
C ASP A 46 5.50 19.03 -7.25
N PHE A 47 4.51 18.31 -7.80
CA PHE A 47 4.76 17.22 -8.74
C PHE A 47 3.56 16.90 -9.63
N SER A 48 3.81 16.25 -10.76
CA SER A 48 2.74 15.75 -11.63
C SER A 48 2.78 14.23 -11.66
N VAL A 49 1.65 13.61 -11.34
CA VAL A 49 1.50 12.15 -11.34
C VAL A 49 0.51 11.74 -12.41
N ALA A 50 0.77 10.63 -13.08
CA ALA A 50 -0.13 10.10 -14.10
C ALA A 50 -0.12 8.58 -14.08
N GLY A 51 -1.25 8.01 -14.45
CA GLY A 51 -1.41 6.58 -14.55
C GLY A 51 -2.53 6.17 -15.48
N GLN A 52 -2.58 4.88 -15.71
CA GLN A 52 -3.58 4.21 -16.53
C GLN A 52 -4.04 2.95 -15.81
N GLY A 53 -5.28 2.54 -16.03
CA GLY A 53 -5.78 1.30 -15.47
C GLY A 53 -6.88 0.70 -16.32
N GLN A 54 -7.11 -0.58 -16.11
CA GLN A 54 -8.13 -1.34 -16.80
C GLN A 54 -8.86 -2.23 -15.80
N LEU A 55 -10.18 -2.18 -15.83
CA LEU A 55 -11.06 -3.10 -15.14
C LEU A 55 -11.74 -4.00 -16.19
N SER A 56 -11.60 -5.31 -16.04
CA SER A 56 -12.17 -6.28 -16.98
C SER A 56 -12.84 -7.45 -16.25
N GLY A 57 -13.75 -8.15 -16.92
CA GLY A 57 -14.38 -9.37 -16.40
C GLY A 57 -15.87 -9.20 -16.15
N ASP A 58 -16.38 -9.74 -15.04
CA ASP A 58 -17.79 -9.65 -14.65
C ASP A 58 -17.97 -9.69 -13.11
N THR A 59 -19.21 -9.71 -12.63
CA THR A 59 -19.50 -9.71 -11.18
C THR A 59 -18.99 -10.93 -10.41
N GLN A 60 -18.63 -12.02 -11.09
CA GLN A 60 -18.04 -13.22 -10.48
C GLN A 60 -16.51 -13.11 -10.40
N LYS A 61 -15.90 -12.47 -11.41
CA LYS A 61 -14.45 -12.22 -11.43
C LYS A 61 -14.16 -10.90 -12.15
N LEU A 62 -13.71 -9.91 -11.40
CA LEU A 62 -13.12 -8.69 -11.91
C LEU A 62 -11.61 -8.75 -11.82
N VAL A 63 -10.93 -8.24 -12.83
CA VAL A 63 -9.49 -8.03 -12.86
C VAL A 63 -9.23 -6.55 -13.07
N LEU A 64 -8.52 -5.93 -12.13
CA LEU A 64 -8.03 -4.57 -12.19
C LEU A 64 -6.51 -4.62 -12.42
N THR A 65 -6.04 -3.96 -13.46
CA THR A 65 -4.63 -3.62 -13.63
C THR A 65 -4.50 -2.11 -13.59
N HIS A 66 -3.45 -1.61 -12.96
CA HIS A 66 -3.20 -0.18 -12.87
C HIS A 66 -1.70 0.08 -12.83
N THR A 67 -1.26 1.10 -13.56
CA THR A 67 0.12 1.54 -13.57
C THR A 67 0.17 3.05 -13.34
N VAL A 68 1.11 3.47 -12.50
CA VAL A 68 1.54 4.86 -12.36
C VAL A 68 2.94 4.93 -12.96
N SER A 69 3.17 5.88 -13.86
CA SER A 69 4.42 5.94 -14.64
C SER A 69 5.19 7.25 -14.49
N LYS A 70 4.62 8.24 -13.80
CA LYS A 70 5.27 9.54 -13.53
C LYS A 70 4.86 10.04 -12.15
N PRO A 71 5.75 10.66 -11.36
CA PRO A 71 7.20 10.49 -11.40
C PRO A 71 7.66 9.14 -10.83
N LEU A 72 6.70 8.31 -10.40
CA LEU A 72 6.90 7.05 -9.70
C LEU A 72 6.51 5.90 -10.62
N GLU A 73 7.18 4.77 -10.49
CA GLU A 73 6.79 3.51 -11.13
C GLU A 73 6.07 2.63 -10.11
N ILE A 74 4.76 2.48 -10.27
CA ILE A 74 3.92 1.63 -9.43
C ILE A 74 3.07 0.75 -10.34
N GLU A 75 3.00 -0.53 -10.05
CA GLU A 75 2.11 -1.47 -10.71
C GLU A 75 1.21 -2.14 -9.69
N LEU A 76 -0.08 -2.17 -9.98
CA LEU A 76 -1.09 -2.86 -9.19
C LEU A 76 -1.83 -3.84 -10.09
N ASN A 77 -1.83 -5.10 -9.69
CA ASN A 77 -2.67 -6.13 -10.28
C ASN A 77 -3.62 -6.63 -9.20
N THR A 78 -4.90 -6.77 -9.52
CA THR A 78 -5.89 -7.19 -8.53
C THR A 78 -6.95 -8.05 -9.19
N THR A 79 -7.27 -9.18 -8.57
CA THR A 79 -8.44 -9.99 -8.91
C THR A 79 -9.44 -9.90 -7.76
N ILE A 80 -10.67 -9.52 -8.07
CA ILE A 80 -11.79 -9.47 -7.13
C ILE A 80 -12.80 -10.54 -7.56
N ARG A 81 -13.26 -11.34 -6.62
CA ARG A 81 -14.22 -12.42 -6.86
C ARG A 81 -15.46 -12.22 -6.00
N ASP A 82 -16.58 -12.72 -6.52
CA ASP A 82 -17.87 -12.72 -5.82
C ASP A 82 -18.27 -11.30 -5.35
N VAL A 83 -18.22 -10.31 -6.26
CA VAL A 83 -18.41 -8.87 -5.95
C VAL A 83 -19.76 -8.58 -5.29
N LEU A 84 -20.79 -9.33 -5.68
CA LEU A 84 -22.15 -9.22 -5.14
C LEU A 84 -22.41 -10.16 -3.95
N GLY A 85 -21.41 -10.94 -3.54
CA GLY A 85 -21.49 -11.90 -2.45
C GLY A 85 -20.40 -11.64 -1.41
N THR A 86 -19.70 -12.70 -0.99
CA THR A 86 -18.55 -12.57 -0.08
C THR A 86 -17.31 -12.19 -0.88
N LEU A 87 -17.10 -10.88 -1.02
CA LEU A 87 -15.98 -10.32 -1.77
C LEU A 87 -14.64 -10.91 -1.30
N LYS A 88 -13.91 -11.49 -2.24
CA LYS A 88 -12.54 -11.95 -2.06
C LYS A 88 -11.62 -11.21 -3.00
N MET A 89 -10.47 -10.79 -2.50
CA MET A 89 -9.48 -10.05 -3.26
C MET A 89 -8.14 -10.76 -3.23
N GLU A 90 -7.42 -10.68 -4.33
CA GLU A 90 -6.00 -10.99 -4.46
C GLU A 90 -5.39 -9.77 -5.15
N ALA A 91 -4.54 -9.02 -4.45
CA ALA A 91 -3.91 -7.81 -4.95
C ALA A 91 -2.39 -7.91 -4.80
N ASP A 92 -1.68 -7.56 -5.86
CA ASP A 92 -0.24 -7.52 -5.95
C ASP A 92 0.17 -6.11 -6.36
N LEU A 93 0.88 -5.43 -5.48
CA LEU A 93 1.43 -4.10 -5.67
C LEU A 93 2.95 -4.19 -5.75
N SER A 94 3.57 -3.59 -6.75
CA SER A 94 5.01 -3.40 -6.83
C SER A 94 5.33 -1.95 -7.10
N TRP A 95 6.48 -1.50 -6.63
CA TRP A 95 6.99 -0.18 -6.96
C TRP A 95 8.50 -0.16 -7.02
N GLN A 96 9.01 0.86 -7.71
CA GLN A 96 10.43 1.17 -7.78
C GLN A 96 10.64 2.65 -7.50
N GLU A 97 11.74 2.94 -6.79
CA GLU A 97 12.28 4.29 -6.66
C GLU A 97 11.25 5.31 -6.15
N ILE A 98 10.56 4.98 -5.05
CA ILE A 98 9.67 5.91 -4.37
C ILE A 98 10.46 6.72 -3.34
N TYR A 99 10.29 8.03 -3.40
CA TYR A 99 10.90 8.97 -2.48
C TYR A 99 9.82 9.67 -1.65
N TRP A 100 10.14 9.99 -0.41
CA TRP A 100 9.39 10.94 0.38
C TRP A 100 10.32 12.06 0.86
N PRO A 101 9.99 13.34 0.59
CA PRO A 101 8.93 13.84 -0.28
C PRO A 101 9.06 13.37 -1.74
N LEU A 102 7.95 13.36 -2.50
CA LEU A 102 7.92 12.82 -3.88
C LEU A 102 8.64 13.69 -4.93
N ASN A 103 8.88 14.96 -4.63
CA ASN A 103 9.73 15.86 -5.42
C ASN A 103 10.67 16.62 -4.49
N PRO A 104 11.75 16.00 -4.01
CA PRO A 104 12.68 16.65 -3.11
C PRO A 104 13.52 17.69 -3.87
N PRO A 105 13.67 18.92 -3.35
CA PRO A 105 14.68 19.86 -3.86
C PRO A 105 16.07 19.21 -3.76
N ASP A 106 16.89 19.31 -4.81
CA ASP A 106 18.29 18.86 -4.82
C ASP A 106 18.51 17.40 -4.34
N GLU A 107 17.56 16.50 -4.59
CA GLU A 107 17.59 15.10 -4.15
C GLU A 107 17.64 14.90 -2.62
N GLU A 108 17.26 15.89 -1.81
CA GLU A 108 17.17 15.80 -0.35
C GLU A 108 15.93 14.99 0.13
N PHE A 109 15.83 13.72 -0.27
CA PHE A 109 14.77 12.84 0.23
C PHE A 109 14.97 12.53 1.73
N LEU A 110 13.87 12.48 2.48
CA LEU A 110 13.87 12.04 3.87
C LEU A 110 13.92 10.53 3.95
N VAL A 111 13.17 9.86 3.06
CA VAL A 111 13.10 8.40 2.94
C VAL A 111 13.03 8.04 1.47
N ARG A 112 13.73 6.98 1.09
CA ARG A 112 13.68 6.36 -0.22
C ARG A 112 13.40 4.87 -0.04
N SER A 113 12.45 4.39 -0.84
CA SER A 113 12.22 2.98 -1.09
C SER A 113 12.72 2.66 -2.49
N GLN A 114 13.83 1.92 -2.59
CA GLN A 114 14.42 1.55 -3.89
C GLN A 114 13.49 0.61 -4.66
N GLN A 115 12.89 -0.33 -3.92
CA GLN A 115 11.88 -1.23 -4.44
C GLN A 115 11.03 -1.73 -3.28
N GLY A 116 9.84 -2.19 -3.62
CA GLY A 116 9.10 -3.04 -2.73
C GLY A 116 7.91 -3.71 -3.40
N HIS A 117 7.32 -4.60 -2.64
CA HIS A 117 6.19 -5.40 -3.06
C HIS A 117 5.24 -5.60 -1.88
N ALA A 118 3.95 -5.58 -2.17
CA ALA A 118 2.91 -5.94 -1.23
C ALA A 118 1.92 -6.90 -1.89
N ASN A 119 1.53 -7.93 -1.16
CA ASN A 119 0.45 -8.83 -1.54
C ASN A 119 -0.65 -8.74 -0.47
N LEU A 120 -1.89 -8.67 -0.92
CA LEU A 120 -3.09 -8.73 -0.08
C LEU A 120 -4.01 -9.81 -0.61
N SER A 121 -4.46 -10.72 0.24
CA SER A 121 -5.37 -11.80 -0.15
C SER A 121 -6.44 -12.06 0.90
N GLY A 122 -7.62 -12.53 0.49
CA GLY A 122 -8.70 -12.94 1.39
C GLY A 122 -9.95 -12.07 1.30
N SER A 123 -10.77 -12.06 2.36
CA SER A 123 -11.98 -11.23 2.45
C SER A 123 -11.80 -10.10 3.46
N LEU A 124 -12.74 -9.15 3.50
CA LEU A 124 -12.71 -8.06 4.49
C LEU A 124 -12.75 -8.55 5.95
N ASP A 125 -13.29 -9.75 6.18
CA ASP A 125 -13.39 -10.36 7.52
C ASP A 125 -12.18 -11.24 7.87
N ASN A 126 -11.36 -11.59 6.88
CA ASN A 126 -10.13 -12.35 7.06
C ASN A 126 -9.21 -12.15 5.85
N TYR A 127 -8.33 -11.15 5.94
CA TYR A 127 -7.32 -10.88 4.92
C TYR A 127 -5.92 -11.10 5.47
N HIS A 128 -5.02 -11.45 4.57
CA HIS A 128 -3.59 -11.65 4.81
C HIS A 128 -2.80 -10.65 3.97
N LEU A 129 -1.83 -9.99 4.60
CA LEU A 129 -0.95 -9.03 3.98
C LEU A 129 0.50 -9.47 4.13
N ASN A 130 1.24 -9.45 3.03
CA ASN A 130 2.68 -9.57 3.02
C ASN A 130 3.26 -8.30 2.39
N PHE A 131 4.31 -7.76 2.97
CA PHE A 131 4.97 -6.55 2.50
C PHE A 131 6.47 -6.71 2.64
N SER A 132 7.21 -6.27 1.63
CA SER A 132 8.66 -6.31 1.58
C SER A 132 9.20 -5.07 0.90
N THR A 133 10.19 -4.42 1.49
CA THR A 133 10.79 -3.21 0.90
C THR A 133 12.21 -2.96 1.39
N ASN A 134 12.99 -2.24 0.60
CA ASN A 134 14.29 -1.72 0.99
C ASN A 134 14.15 -0.23 1.27
N LEU A 135 14.35 0.17 2.52
CA LEU A 135 14.26 1.58 2.95
C LEU A 135 15.63 2.13 3.29
N THR A 136 15.83 3.41 3.02
CA THR A 136 16.98 4.20 3.46
C THR A 136 16.57 5.67 3.54
N GLY A 137 17.27 6.47 4.32
CA GLY A 137 16.95 7.88 4.47
C GLY A 137 17.88 8.61 5.42
N LYS A 138 17.72 9.93 5.51
CA LYS A 138 18.57 10.79 6.36
C LYS A 138 18.52 10.40 7.84
N GLN A 139 17.36 9.95 8.32
CA GLN A 139 17.13 9.47 9.69
C GLN A 139 16.52 8.06 9.72
N VAL A 140 16.50 7.39 8.57
CA VAL A 140 16.00 6.03 8.43
C VAL A 140 17.18 5.17 8.02
N PRO A 141 17.69 4.33 8.93
CA PRO A 141 18.76 3.40 8.59
C PRO A 141 18.43 2.56 7.37
N ALA A 142 19.45 2.31 6.55
CA ALA A 142 19.31 1.39 5.44
C ALA A 142 18.92 0.00 5.97
N GLY A 143 17.90 -0.61 5.39
CA GLY A 143 17.45 -1.92 5.83
C GLY A 143 16.46 -2.55 4.88
N HIS A 144 16.45 -3.88 4.87
CA HIS A 144 15.39 -4.66 4.26
C HIS A 144 14.31 -4.90 5.30
N TRP A 145 13.06 -4.56 4.99
CA TRP A 145 11.93 -4.67 5.88
C TRP A 145 10.93 -5.67 5.32
N THR A 146 10.51 -6.62 6.14
CA THR A 146 9.46 -7.59 5.81
C THR A 146 8.38 -7.57 6.88
N ILE A 147 7.12 -7.56 6.44
CA ILE A 147 5.95 -7.56 7.31
C ILE A 147 4.98 -8.63 6.81
N THR A 148 4.52 -9.48 7.73
CA THR A 148 3.38 -10.37 7.55
C THR A 148 2.31 -10.00 8.57
N ALA A 149 1.10 -9.83 8.09
CA ALA A 149 -0.04 -9.46 8.92
C ALA A 149 -1.32 -10.17 8.47
N GLN A 150 -2.28 -10.23 9.37
CA GLN A 150 -3.64 -10.68 9.08
C GLN A 150 -4.64 -9.78 9.79
N GLY A 151 -5.80 -9.55 9.20
CA GLY A 151 -6.78 -8.64 9.77
C GLY A 151 -8.20 -8.90 9.31
N ASN A 152 -9.08 -8.09 9.85
CA ASN A 152 -10.50 -8.06 9.55
C ASN A 152 -11.00 -6.60 9.60
N GLN A 153 -12.31 -6.39 9.67
CA GLN A 153 -12.92 -5.06 9.75
C GLN A 153 -12.66 -4.32 11.08
N GLU A 154 -12.20 -5.03 12.11
CA GLU A 154 -12.03 -4.50 13.47
C GLU A 154 -10.57 -4.21 13.82
N GLY A 155 -9.62 -4.92 13.18
CA GLY A 155 -8.21 -4.76 13.47
C GLY A 155 -7.26 -5.55 12.57
N LEU A 156 -5.98 -5.40 12.88
CA LEU A 156 -4.83 -6.01 12.22
C LEU A 156 -3.89 -6.62 13.26
N THR A 157 -3.43 -7.83 13.03
CA THR A 157 -2.36 -8.47 13.79
C THR A 157 -1.13 -8.60 12.89
N ILE A 158 -0.04 -7.95 13.31
CA ILE A 158 1.29 -8.12 12.72
C ILE A 158 1.89 -9.38 13.36
N THR A 159 1.92 -10.46 12.59
CA THR A 159 2.44 -11.75 13.06
C THR A 159 3.96 -11.79 13.00
N LYS A 160 4.54 -11.07 12.04
CA LYS A 160 5.97 -10.90 11.90
C LYS A 160 6.28 -9.55 11.28
N LEU A 161 7.12 -8.77 11.93
CA LEU A 161 7.90 -7.70 11.33
C LEU A 161 9.35 -8.05 11.54
N HIS A 162 10.15 -8.01 10.49
CA HIS A 162 11.58 -8.30 10.55
C HIS A 162 12.37 -7.32 9.69
N SER A 163 13.50 -6.85 10.22
CA SER A 163 14.45 -6.07 9.45
C SER A 163 15.90 -6.38 9.82
N GLU A 164 16.73 -6.48 8.79
CA GLU A 164 18.19 -6.42 8.91
C GLU A 164 18.62 -4.98 8.65
N THR A 165 19.13 -4.33 9.69
CA THR A 165 19.51 -2.91 9.64
C THR A 165 20.53 -2.62 10.72
N LEU A 166 21.36 -1.59 10.54
CA LEU A 166 22.34 -1.15 11.55
C LEU A 166 23.23 -2.30 12.07
N GLU A 167 23.67 -3.17 11.16
CA GLU A 167 24.49 -4.36 11.44
C GLU A 167 23.81 -5.46 12.30
N GLY A 168 22.55 -5.25 12.67
CA GLY A 168 21.80 -6.16 13.53
C GLY A 168 20.43 -6.52 12.98
N MET A 169 19.59 -7.01 13.88
CA MET A 169 18.25 -7.49 13.55
C MET A 169 17.20 -6.82 14.44
N LEU A 170 16.11 -6.42 13.82
CA LEU A 170 14.89 -5.99 14.49
C LEU A 170 13.78 -7.00 14.20
N ASN A 171 13.11 -7.47 15.24
CA ASN A 171 11.94 -8.32 15.15
C ASN A 171 10.79 -7.70 15.93
N ALA A 172 9.58 -7.68 15.38
CA ALA A 172 8.42 -7.20 16.10
C ALA A 172 7.15 -8.00 15.80
N THR A 173 6.22 -7.95 16.75
CA THR A 173 4.84 -8.40 16.61
C THR A 173 3.92 -7.31 17.14
N GLY A 174 2.68 -7.27 16.67
CA GLY A 174 1.79 -6.21 17.11
C GLY A 174 0.33 -6.49 16.82
N LYS A 175 -0.52 -5.70 17.46
CA LYS A 175 -1.96 -5.70 17.25
C LYS A 175 -2.43 -4.26 17.20
N VAL A 176 -3.20 -3.93 16.17
CA VAL A 176 -3.92 -2.67 16.05
C VAL A 176 -5.40 -3.02 15.98
N THR A 177 -6.22 -2.38 16.79
CA THR A 177 -7.68 -2.42 16.72
C THR A 177 -8.17 -1.02 16.46
N TRP A 178 -9.12 -0.84 15.55
CA TRP A 178 -9.75 0.46 15.28
C TRP A 178 -11.25 0.47 15.53
N GLN A 179 -11.87 -0.70 15.78
CA GLN A 179 -13.22 -0.78 16.33
C GLN A 179 -13.17 -1.47 17.71
N PRO A 180 -13.87 -0.94 18.73
CA PRO A 180 -14.61 0.33 18.74
C PRO A 180 -13.71 1.57 18.87
N LYS A 181 -12.43 1.41 19.21
CA LYS A 181 -11.47 2.50 19.42
C LYS A 181 -10.12 2.15 18.80
N LEU A 182 -9.35 3.18 18.46
CA LEU A 182 -8.00 3.03 17.92
C LEU A 182 -6.99 2.77 19.05
N VAL A 183 -6.56 1.51 19.15
CA VAL A 183 -5.56 1.03 20.11
C VAL A 183 -4.52 0.22 19.37
N GLY A 184 -3.24 0.49 19.66
CA GLY A 184 -2.10 -0.21 19.09
C GLY A 184 -1.17 -0.73 20.17
N GLN A 185 -0.70 -1.96 19.98
CA GLN A 185 0.39 -2.54 20.76
C GLN A 185 1.43 -3.11 19.82
N LEU A 186 2.70 -2.79 20.08
CA LEU A 186 3.85 -3.34 19.38
C LEU A 186 4.84 -3.88 20.40
N ASN A 187 5.23 -5.14 20.27
CA ASN A 187 6.34 -5.74 21.00
C ASN A 187 7.49 -5.86 20.02
N PHE A 188 8.66 -5.33 20.35
CA PHE A 188 9.83 -5.42 19.50
C PHE A 188 11.07 -5.80 20.27
N ASN A 189 11.93 -6.54 19.59
CA ASN A 189 13.26 -6.91 20.01
C ASN A 189 14.25 -6.40 18.96
N ALA A 190 15.30 -5.75 19.43
CA ALA A 190 16.46 -5.40 18.65
C ALA A 190 17.66 -6.18 19.23
N ASP A 191 18.43 -6.81 18.35
CA ASP A 191 19.66 -7.49 18.70
C ASP A 191 20.81 -7.00 17.82
N GLN A 192 21.97 -6.77 18.45
CA GLN A 192 23.20 -6.30 17.82
C GLN A 192 23.03 -5.04 16.95
N ILE A 193 22.19 -4.10 17.40
CA ILE A 193 22.00 -2.83 16.69
C ILE A 193 23.13 -1.86 17.03
N SER A 194 23.85 -1.38 16.01
CA SER A 194 24.88 -0.34 16.13
C SER A 194 24.35 1.02 15.73
N LEU A 195 24.30 1.96 16.67
CA LEU A 195 23.79 3.31 16.44
C LEU A 195 24.88 4.37 16.24
N LYS A 196 26.14 3.96 16.18
CA LYS A 196 27.29 4.89 16.15
C LYS A 196 27.30 5.83 14.94
N ASP A 197 26.79 5.37 13.81
CA ASP A 197 26.69 6.18 12.59
C ASP A 197 25.68 7.33 12.73
N PHE A 198 24.72 7.20 13.64
CA PHE A 198 23.68 8.20 13.92
C PHE A 198 23.97 9.00 15.19
N TRP A 199 24.50 8.35 16.24
CA TRP A 199 24.76 8.93 17.55
C TRP A 199 26.09 8.43 18.15
N LYS A 200 27.10 9.31 18.20
CA LYS A 200 28.48 8.97 18.60
C LYS A 200 28.63 8.43 20.03
N ASP A 201 27.75 8.81 20.95
CA ASP A 201 27.85 8.47 22.37
C ASP A 201 27.12 7.17 22.74
N TRP A 202 26.49 6.48 21.77
CA TRP A 202 25.74 5.25 22.00
C TRP A 202 26.63 4.00 22.00
N PRO A 203 26.24 2.93 22.73
CA PRO A 203 26.98 1.68 22.74
C PRO A 203 27.04 1.03 21.34
N GLU A 204 28.11 0.26 21.07
CA GLU A 204 28.29 -0.45 19.80
C GLU A 204 27.21 -1.50 19.51
N ASN A 205 26.80 -2.23 20.54
CA ASN A 205 25.85 -3.33 20.40
C ASN A 205 24.71 -3.10 21.37
N LEU A 206 23.60 -2.58 20.85
CA LEU A 206 22.37 -2.46 21.61
C LEU A 206 21.57 -3.76 21.48
N LYS A 207 21.21 -4.32 22.65
CA LYS A 207 20.12 -5.30 22.78
C LYS A 207 18.97 -4.63 23.50
N LEU A 208 17.79 -4.65 22.90
CA LEU A 208 16.62 -3.99 23.44
C LEU A 208 15.41 -4.91 23.31
N ASN A 209 14.66 -5.07 24.40
CA ASN A 209 13.33 -5.64 24.40
C ASN A 209 12.38 -4.56 24.86
N SER A 210 11.34 -4.28 24.10
CA SER A 210 10.46 -3.18 24.40
C SER A 210 9.03 -3.46 23.95
N GLN A 211 8.11 -2.83 24.67
CA GLN A 211 6.70 -2.84 24.38
C GLN A 211 6.24 -1.39 24.28
N LEU A 212 5.58 -1.07 23.18
CA LEU A 212 4.94 0.20 22.95
C LEU A 212 3.43 -0.03 22.94
N ILE A 213 2.72 0.77 23.73
CA ILE A 213 1.25 0.80 23.78
C ILE A 213 0.84 2.23 23.43
N ALA A 214 -0.01 2.36 22.42
CA ALA A 214 -0.60 3.63 22.00
C ALA A 214 -2.12 3.51 22.08
N ASN A 215 -2.72 4.37 22.88
CA ASN A 215 -4.17 4.53 22.96
C ASN A 215 -4.50 5.90 22.39
N ILE A 216 -5.29 5.93 21.32
CA ILE A 216 -5.84 7.17 20.80
C ILE A 216 -7.28 7.22 21.28
N ASP A 217 -7.45 7.64 22.53
CA ASP A 217 -8.75 8.11 23.01
C ASP A 217 -8.95 9.52 22.44
N GLY A 218 -9.96 9.70 21.60
CA GLY A 218 -10.55 11.02 21.46
C GLY A 218 -11.17 11.37 22.80
N ASP A 219 -10.75 12.47 23.40
CA ASP A 219 -11.47 13.07 24.52
C ASP A 219 -12.92 13.31 24.05
N ASP A 220 -13.88 12.59 24.64
CA ASP A 220 -15.31 12.92 24.63
C ASP A 220 -15.66 13.73 25.89
#